data_AF-A0AAJ2BTM6-F1
#
_entry.id   AF-A0AAJ2BTM6-F1
#
_cell.length_a   1.000
_cell.length_b   1.000
_cell.length_c   1.000
_cell.angle_alpha   90.00
_cell.angle_beta   90.00
_cell.angle_gamma   90.00
#
_symmetry.space_group_name_H-M   'P 1'
#
loop_
_entity.id
_entity.type
_entity.pdbx_description
1 polymer ?
#
loop_
_entity_poly.entity_id
_entity_poly.type
_entity_poly.pdbx_seq_one_letter_code
_entity_poly.pdbx_strand_id
1 'polypeptide(L)'
;MQPPSTPASSASFNGQPQGVKAVMLQLAVRLGLTAVAVPVALAVTLLLYPVWSWLERTTGIESVGHSGPADWCYLAVWAPMAAALLLPPLWRLVLALWRGVEGPANTPH
;
A
#
# COMPACT_ATOMS: atom_id res chain seq x y z
N MET A 1 51.04 -27.40 -29.29
CA MET A 1 49.76 -27.55 -28.57
C MET A 1 49.46 -26.22 -27.92
N GLN A 2 48.45 -25.51 -28.42
CA GLN A 2 48.06 -24.17 -27.96
C GLN A 2 46.70 -24.31 -27.25
N PRO A 3 46.51 -23.77 -26.04
CA PRO A 3 45.23 -23.88 -25.36
C PRO A 3 44.16 -23.06 -26.10
N PRO A 4 42.88 -23.50 -26.10
CA PRO A 4 41.79 -22.74 -26.72
C PRO A 4 41.57 -21.44 -25.95
N SER A 5 41.67 -20.32 -26.66
CA SER A 5 41.22 -19.00 -26.22
C SER A 5 39.70 -19.00 -26.08
N THR A 6 39.19 -19.02 -24.85
CA THR A 6 37.77 -18.82 -24.56
C THR A 6 37.39 -17.35 -24.86
N PRO A 7 36.43 -17.09 -25.75
CA PRO A 7 35.91 -15.75 -25.94
C PRO A 7 34.94 -15.39 -24.81
N ALA A 8 35.06 -14.14 -24.35
CA ALA A 8 34.09 -13.32 -23.62
C ALA A 8 32.80 -14.01 -23.14
N SER A 9 32.70 -14.21 -21.82
CA SER A 9 31.42 -14.03 -21.13
C SER A 9 31.50 -12.72 -20.36
N SER A 10 31.54 -11.62 -21.11
CA SER A 10 30.98 -10.37 -20.65
C SER A 10 29.49 -10.63 -20.41
N ALA A 11 29.16 -11.17 -19.23
CA ALA A 11 27.82 -11.12 -18.66
C ALA A 11 27.52 -9.66 -18.39
N SER A 12 27.16 -9.02 -19.50
CA SER A 12 26.81 -7.64 -19.69
C SER A 12 25.75 -7.29 -18.65
N PHE A 13 26.13 -6.48 -17.68
CA PHE A 13 25.43 -5.24 -17.35
C PHE A 13 23.90 -5.31 -17.52
N ASN A 14 23.25 -6.20 -16.77
CA ASN A 14 21.78 -6.25 -16.69
C ASN A 14 21.30 -6.35 -15.24
N GLY A 15 22.13 -5.90 -14.30
CA GLY A 15 21.94 -6.10 -12.87
C GLY A 15 20.99 -5.13 -12.16
N GLN A 16 20.44 -4.08 -12.80
CA GLN A 16 19.79 -3.00 -12.04
C GLN A 16 18.57 -2.20 -12.58
N PRO A 17 18.00 -2.31 -13.80
CA PRO A 17 16.80 -1.50 -14.11
C PRO A 17 15.45 -2.20 -13.84
N GLN A 18 15.39 -3.54 -13.87
CA GLN A 18 14.08 -4.22 -13.90
C GLN A 18 13.38 -4.27 -12.54
N GLY A 19 14.12 -4.54 -11.46
CA GLY A 19 13.58 -4.56 -10.10
C GLY A 19 13.07 -3.19 -9.64
N VAL A 20 13.85 -2.13 -9.90
CA VAL A 20 13.46 -0.75 -9.56
C VAL A 20 12.22 -0.32 -10.33
N LYS A 21 12.14 -0.59 -11.64
CA LYS A 21 10.94 -0.29 -12.45
C LYS A 21 9.71 -1.04 -11.96
N ALA A 22 9.84 -2.32 -11.59
CA ALA A 22 8.73 -3.10 -11.05
C ALA A 22 8.24 -2.54 -9.71
N VAL A 23 9.14 -2.16 -8.81
CA VAL A 23 8.79 -1.54 -7.51
C VAL A 23 8.14 -0.17 -7.72
N MET A 24 8.70 0.68 -8.58
CA MET A 24 8.12 1.99 -8.92
C MET A 24 6.72 1.84 -9.53
N LEU A 25 6.53 0.89 -10.46
CA LEU A 25 5.22 0.61 -11.05
C LEU A 25 4.23 0.12 -9.98
N GLN A 26 4.64 -0.77 -9.08
CA GLN A 26 3.78 -1.23 -8.00
C GLN A 26 3.39 -0.10 -7.03
N LEU A 27 4.31 0.81 -6.69
CA LEU A 27 3.98 1.99 -5.88
C LEU A 27 3.01 2.90 -6.63
N ALA A 28 3.29 3.21 -7.89
CA ALA A 28 2.45 4.07 -8.72
C ALA A 28 1.04 3.50 -8.89
N VAL A 29 0.90 2.20 -9.11
CA VAL A 29 -0.40 1.52 -9.19
C VAL A 29 -1.15 1.63 -7.87
N ARG A 30 -0.50 1.35 -6.73
CA ARG A 30 -1.14 1.44 -5.41
C ARG A 30 -1.59 2.86 -5.09
N LEU A 31 -0.74 3.85 -5.35
CA LEU A 31 -1.07 5.27 -5.17
C LEU A 31 -2.22 5.70 -6.08
N GLY A 32 -2.18 5.29 -7.35
CA GLY A 32 -3.28 5.51 -8.29
C GLY A 32 -4.58 4.89 -7.79
N LEU A 33 -4.53 3.66 -7.26
CA LEU A 33 -5.69 2.97 -6.73
C LEU A 33 -6.23 3.64 -5.44
N THR A 34 -5.36 4.20 -4.58
CA THR A 34 -5.79 5.02 -3.43
C THR A 34 -6.45 6.34 -3.85
N ALA A 35 -6.01 6.93 -4.97
CA ALA A 35 -6.64 8.13 -5.53
C ALA A 35 -8.02 7.79 -6.15
N VAL A 36 -8.13 6.67 -6.87
CA VAL A 36 -9.41 6.16 -7.39
C VAL A 36 -10.36 5.75 -6.26
N ALA A 37 -9.83 5.36 -5.10
CA ALA A 37 -10.66 5.08 -3.94
C ALA A 37 -11.40 6.31 -3.41
N VAL A 38 -11.00 7.54 -3.76
CA VAL A 38 -11.69 8.77 -3.33
C VAL A 38 -13.12 8.88 -3.90
N PRO A 39 -13.35 8.85 -5.23
CA PRO A 39 -14.72 8.87 -5.76
C PRO A 39 -15.53 7.63 -5.36
N VAL A 40 -14.88 6.47 -5.18
CA VAL A 40 -15.54 5.27 -4.66
C VAL A 40 -15.99 5.46 -3.22
N ALA A 41 -15.15 6.02 -2.36
CA ALA A 41 -15.49 6.32 -0.98
C ALA A 41 -16.66 7.31 -0.92
N LEU A 42 -16.71 8.32 -1.79
CA LEU A 42 -17.85 9.22 -1.89
C LEU A 42 -19.15 8.48 -2.21
N ALA A 43 -19.15 7.61 -3.21
CA ALA A 43 -20.32 6.79 -3.56
C ALA A 43 -20.74 5.85 -2.41
N VAL A 44 -19.77 5.23 -1.73
CA VAL A 44 -20.03 4.33 -0.60
C VAL A 44 -20.56 5.11 0.62
N THR A 45 -20.01 6.29 0.92
CA THR A 45 -20.49 7.15 2.01
C THR A 45 -21.95 7.55 1.77
N LEU A 46 -22.32 7.89 0.53
CA LEU A 46 -23.71 8.16 0.16
C LEU A 46 -24.60 6.91 0.24
N LEU A 47 -24.09 5.74 -0.15
CA LEU A 47 -24.83 4.48 -0.01
C LEU A 47 -25.08 4.13 1.48
N LEU A 48 -24.13 4.49 2.35
CA LEU A 48 -24.20 4.31 3.80
C LEU A 48 -24.98 5.42 4.52
N TYR A 49 -25.64 6.34 3.80
CA TYR A 49 -26.49 7.37 4.39
C TYR A 49 -27.44 6.90 5.51
N PRO A 50 -28.20 5.79 5.38
CA PRO A 50 -29.05 5.33 6.47
C PRO A 50 -28.27 4.94 7.73
N VAL A 51 -27.05 4.44 7.58
CA VAL A 51 -26.15 4.07 8.70
C VAL A 51 -25.64 5.33 9.39
N TRP A 52 -25.22 6.35 8.63
CA TRP A 52 -24.80 7.63 9.19
C TRP A 52 -25.93 8.33 9.94
N SER A 53 -27.14 8.32 9.39
CA SER A 53 -28.33 8.87 10.06
C SER A 53 -28.70 8.10 11.34
N TRP A 54 -28.51 6.78 11.36
CA TRP A 54 -28.68 5.99 12.58
C TRP A 54 -27.61 6.29 13.62
N LEU A 55 -26.34 6.44 13.20
CA LEU A 55 -25.22 6.74 14.08
C LEU A 55 -25.40 8.10 14.77
N GLU A 56 -25.79 9.13 14.02
CA GLU A 56 -26.08 10.45 14.58
C GLU A 56 -27.19 10.38 15.63
N ARG A 57 -28.28 9.67 15.35
CA ARG A 57 -29.39 9.51 16.29
C ARG A 57 -29.02 8.74 17.56
N THR A 58 -28.05 7.83 17.48
CA THR A 58 -27.64 6.98 18.62
C THR A 58 -26.52 7.59 19.44
N THR A 59 -25.57 8.28 18.80
CA THR A 59 -24.35 8.81 19.45
C THR A 59 -24.35 10.32 19.62
N GLY A 60 -25.22 11.04 18.88
CA GLY A 60 -25.19 12.49 18.80
C GLY A 60 -24.05 13.06 17.97
N ILE A 61 -23.22 12.22 17.33
CA ILE A 61 -22.14 12.68 16.44
C ILE A 61 -22.76 13.13 15.12
N GLU A 62 -22.55 14.39 14.75
CA GLU A 62 -23.01 14.97 13.49
C GLU A 62 -22.42 14.20 12.29
N SER A 63 -23.24 13.33 11.69
CA SER A 63 -22.85 12.42 10.62
C SER A 63 -23.53 12.80 9.30
N VAL A 64 -24.70 13.45 9.39
CA VAL A 64 -25.54 13.92 8.30
C VAL A 64 -25.82 15.41 8.53
N GLY A 65 -24.96 16.26 7.95
CA GLY A 65 -25.13 17.70 8.00
C GLY A 65 -26.22 18.21 7.05
N HIS A 66 -26.44 19.52 7.04
CA HIS A 66 -27.45 20.20 6.21
C HIS A 66 -27.33 19.90 4.70
N SER A 67 -26.13 19.53 4.23
CA SER A 67 -25.84 19.29 2.81
C SER A 67 -25.51 17.82 2.49
N GLY A 68 -25.75 16.89 3.43
CA GLY A 68 -25.39 15.49 3.31
C GLY A 68 -24.32 15.04 4.32
N PRO A 69 -23.66 13.90 4.09
CA PRO A 69 -22.70 13.33 5.04
C PRO A 69 -21.57 14.32 5.38
N ALA A 70 -21.18 14.36 6.65
CA ALA A 70 -20.08 15.21 7.12
C ALA A 70 -18.72 14.77 6.55
N ASP A 71 -17.74 15.68 6.52
CA ASP A 71 -16.40 15.43 5.95
C ASP A 71 -15.71 14.19 6.53
N TRP A 72 -15.87 13.96 7.83
CA TRP A 72 -15.27 12.82 8.51
C TRP A 72 -15.89 11.48 8.08
N CYS A 73 -17.14 11.45 7.62
CA CYS A 73 -17.78 10.23 7.11
C CYS A 73 -17.08 9.73 5.84
N TYR A 74 -16.56 10.64 5.01
CA TYR A 74 -15.75 10.27 3.85
C TYR A 74 -14.38 9.75 4.27
N LEU A 75 -13.75 10.36 5.29
CA LEU A 75 -12.50 9.86 5.85
C LEU A 75 -12.67 8.48 6.50
N ALA A 76 -13.77 8.25 7.22
CA ALA A 76 -14.08 6.97 7.86
C ALA A 76 -14.22 5.82 6.86
N VAL A 77 -14.66 6.10 5.62
CA VAL A 77 -14.74 5.12 4.53
C VAL A 77 -13.41 5.02 3.76
N TRP A 78 -12.80 6.15 3.43
CA TRP A 78 -11.57 6.18 2.62
C TRP A 78 -10.35 5.65 3.36
N ALA A 79 -10.17 6.00 4.64
CA ALA A 79 -9.01 5.59 5.43
C ALA A 79 -8.83 4.06 5.53
N PRO A 80 -9.85 3.24 5.84
CA PRO A 80 -9.69 1.78 5.85
C PRO A 80 -9.39 1.21 4.47
N MET A 81 -9.97 1.78 3.40
CA MET A 81 -9.63 1.40 2.03
C MET A 81 -8.15 1.68 1.73
N ALA A 82 -7.67 2.90 2.01
CA ALA A 82 -6.28 3.27 1.84
C ALA A 82 -5.33 2.40 2.68
N ALA A 83 -5.70 2.12 3.94
CA ALA A 83 -4.95 1.24 4.82
C ALA A 83 -4.85 -0.18 4.26
N ALA A 84 -5.95 -0.75 3.75
CA ALA A 84 -5.94 -2.08 3.15
C ALA A 84 -4.99 -2.18 1.94
N LEU A 85 -4.82 -1.10 1.18
CA LEU A 85 -3.91 -1.05 0.03
C LEU A 85 -2.44 -0.86 0.42
N LEU A 86 -2.17 -0.10 1.47
CA LEU A 86 -0.82 0.38 1.82
C LEU A 86 -0.18 -0.37 3.00
N LEU A 87 -0.97 -0.91 3.92
CA LEU A 87 -0.47 -1.56 5.13
C LEU A 87 0.22 -2.92 4.86
N PRO A 88 -0.30 -3.82 3.99
CA PRO A 88 0.36 -5.11 3.73
C PRO A 88 1.81 -5.02 3.22
N PRO A 89 2.17 -4.15 2.24
CA PRO A 89 3.56 -4.04 1.79
C PRO A 89 4.45 -3.40 2.87
N LEU A 90 3.92 -2.44 3.64
CA LEU A 90 4.64 -1.80 4.73
C LEU A 90 4.97 -2.81 5.84
N TRP A 91 3.98 -3.62 6.22
CA TRP A 91 4.15 -4.69 7.20
C TRP A 91 5.19 -5.72 6.75
N ARG A 92 5.16 -6.12 5.47
CA ARG A 92 6.17 -7.04 4.91
C ARG A 92 7.58 -6.44 4.94
N LEU A 93 7.72 -5.15 4.67
CA LEU A 93 8.99 -4.44 4.76
C LEU A 93 9.52 -4.44 6.21
N VAL A 94 8.64 -4.13 7.16
CA VAL A 94 8.98 -4.18 8.60
C VAL A 94 9.45 -5.58 8.99
N LEU A 95 8.73 -6.63 8.63
CA LEU A 95 9.12 -8.01 8.90
C LEU A 95 10.47 -8.39 8.23
N ALA A 96 10.72 -7.91 7.01
CA ALA A 96 11.98 -8.17 6.32
C ALA A 96 13.15 -7.49 7.03
N LEU A 97 12.97 -6.25 7.49
CA LEU A 97 13.97 -5.52 8.26
C LEU A 97 14.23 -6.19 9.61
N TRP A 98 13.19 -6.63 10.31
CA TRP A 98 13.31 -7.33 11.59
C TRP A 98 14.08 -8.65 11.45
N ARG A 99 13.76 -9.47 10.43
CA ARG A 99 14.50 -10.72 10.16
C ARG A 99 15.95 -10.48 9.77
N GLY A 100 16.26 -9.36 9.12
CA GLY A 100 17.64 -8.97 8.79
C GLY A 100 18.46 -8.60 10.03
N VAL A 101 17.82 -7.99 11.04
CA VAL A 101 18.46 -7.62 12.32
C VAL A 101 18.81 -8.85 13.17
N GLU A 102 17.99 -9.89 13.16
CA GLU A 102 18.25 -11.14 13.91
C GLU A 102 19.33 -12.04 13.27
N GLY A 103 19.81 -11.69 12.07
CA GLY A 103 20.63 -12.56 11.21
C GLY A 103 22.09 -12.88 11.59
N PRO A 104 22.82 -12.17 12.48
CA PRO A 104 24.23 -12.52 12.76
C PRO A 104 24.57 -12.88 14.22
N ALA A 105 23.65 -12.84 15.18
CA ALA A 105 24.02 -12.93 16.60
C ALA A 105 24.13 -14.38 17.17
N ASN A 106 23.88 -15.42 16.36
CA ASN A 106 23.60 -16.77 16.88
C ASN A 106 24.62 -17.84 16.46
N THR A 107 25.89 -17.49 16.24
CA THR A 107 26.97 -18.48 16.13
C THR A 107 27.69 -18.63 17.46
N PRO A 108 27.29 -19.58 18.34
CA PRO A 108 28.14 -19.95 19.48
C PRO A 108 29.43 -20.57 18.94
N HIS A 109 30.56 -19.98 19.35
CA HIS A 109 31.90 -20.56 19.24
C HIS A 109 32.05 -21.71 20.23
#